data_AF-A0A538JC68-F1
#
_entry.id   AF-A0A538JC68-F1
#
_cell.length_a   1.000
_cell.length_b   1.000
_cell.length_c   1.000
_cell.angle_alpha   90.00
_cell.angle_beta   90.00
_cell.angle_gamma   90.00
#
_symmetry.space_group_name_H-M   'P 1'
#
loop_
_entity.id
_entity.type
_entity.pdbx_description
1 polymer ?
#
loop_
_entity_poly.entity_id
_entity_poly.type
_entity_poly.pdbx_seq_one_letter_code
_entity_poly.pdbx_strand_id
1 'polypeptide(L)'
;MLRRFTVLAVVAFALASPALAAAACRTISGTFTAVPPATCSSPVNICTHGTLAGSFPSTYDFVVDTLTPVVAVPGAFTYTGHDTITAGSTVLTGKDYGAMYFVGPTTAKFVTTVKIVGGGSGWIVAPGTLDTATGQTAGTYFGFVCT
;
A
#
# COMPACT_ATOMS: atom_id res chain seq x y z
N MET A 1 70.19 -38.24 -0.07
CA MET A 1 69.94 -36.92 -0.70
C MET A 1 68.44 -36.72 -0.81
N LEU A 2 67.93 -35.71 -0.12
CA LEU A 2 66.51 -35.44 0.12
C LEU A 2 66.02 -34.40 -0.90
N ARG A 3 64.88 -34.60 -1.55
CA ARG A 3 64.17 -33.50 -2.26
C ARG A 3 62.69 -33.55 -1.90
N ARG A 4 62.33 -32.74 -0.90
CA ARG A 4 60.95 -32.45 -0.49
C ARG A 4 60.43 -31.34 -1.40
N PHE A 5 59.40 -31.62 -2.20
CA PHE A 5 58.68 -30.60 -2.95
C PHE A 5 57.58 -30.02 -2.06
N THR A 6 57.77 -28.77 -1.64
CA THR A 6 56.77 -28.00 -0.89
C THR A 6 55.77 -27.44 -1.89
N VAL A 7 54.55 -27.98 -1.91
CA VAL A 7 53.43 -27.42 -2.71
C VAL A 7 52.78 -26.32 -1.87
N LEU A 8 52.89 -25.08 -2.34
CA LEU A 8 52.28 -23.90 -1.72
C LEU A 8 50.80 -23.86 -2.13
N ALA A 9 49.88 -24.16 -1.20
CA ALA A 9 48.45 -24.05 -1.43
C ALA A 9 48.02 -22.57 -1.37
N VAL A 10 47.68 -21.99 -2.52
CA VAL A 10 47.08 -20.66 -2.61
C VAL A 10 45.59 -20.79 -2.31
N VAL A 11 45.18 -20.41 -1.09
CA VAL A 11 43.76 -20.32 -0.70
C VAL A 11 43.21 -19.00 -1.25
N ALA A 12 42.52 -19.07 -2.38
CA ALA A 12 41.78 -17.94 -2.93
C ALA A 12 40.51 -17.71 -2.08
N PHE A 13 40.52 -16.67 -1.24
CA PHE A 13 39.31 -16.17 -0.58
C PHE A 13 38.42 -15.51 -1.62
N ALA A 14 37.46 -16.28 -2.16
CA ALA A 14 36.38 -15.73 -2.95
C ALA A 14 35.52 -14.83 -2.04
N LEU A 15 35.60 -13.52 -2.26
CA LEU A 15 34.69 -12.52 -1.69
C LEU A 15 33.28 -12.77 -2.26
N ALA A 16 32.52 -13.66 -1.64
CA ALA A 16 31.10 -13.78 -1.90
C ALA A 16 30.41 -12.55 -1.29
N SER A 17 30.27 -11.48 -2.08
CA SER A 17 29.32 -10.42 -1.74
C SER A 17 27.92 -11.05 -1.71
N PRO A 18 27.17 -10.97 -0.61
CA PRO A 18 25.78 -11.36 -0.63
C PRO A 18 25.06 -10.38 -1.55
N ALA A 19 24.78 -10.81 -2.78
CA ALA A 19 23.83 -10.12 -3.63
C ALA A 19 22.50 -10.18 -2.90
N LEU A 20 22.09 -9.08 -2.24
CA LEU A 20 20.69 -8.90 -1.88
C LEU A 20 19.91 -9.06 -3.18
N ALA A 21 19.09 -10.10 -3.26
CA ALA A 21 18.14 -10.24 -4.35
C ALA A 21 17.34 -8.94 -4.39
N ALA A 22 17.47 -8.17 -5.48
CA ALA A 22 16.71 -6.95 -5.66
C ALA A 22 15.22 -7.32 -5.58
N ALA A 23 14.47 -6.65 -4.70
CA ALA A 23 13.02 -6.82 -4.62
C ALA A 23 12.43 -6.67 -6.02
N ALA A 24 11.53 -7.57 -6.41
CA ALA A 24 10.96 -7.57 -7.75
C ALA A 24 9.96 -6.41 -7.85
N CYS A 25 10.42 -5.26 -8.32
CA CYS A 25 9.58 -4.08 -8.50
C CYS A 25 8.70 -4.25 -9.73
N ARG A 26 7.40 -3.98 -9.59
CA ARG A 26 6.46 -3.96 -10.71
C ARG A 26 5.49 -2.79 -10.62
N THR A 27 5.17 -2.22 -11.78
CA THR A 27 4.04 -1.29 -11.91
C THR A 27 2.74 -2.04 -11.71
N ILE A 28 1.79 -1.41 -11.04
CA ILE A 28 0.48 -2.00 -10.77
C ILE A 28 -0.65 -1.04 -11.16
N SER A 29 -1.77 -1.58 -11.60
CA SER A 29 -2.99 -0.82 -11.86
C SER A 29 -4.23 -1.72 -11.91
N GLY A 30 -5.39 -1.10 -11.69
CA GLY A 30 -6.66 -1.77 -11.79
C GLY A 30 -7.80 -1.00 -11.13
N THR A 31 -8.77 -1.74 -10.61
CA THR A 31 -9.95 -1.22 -9.93
C THR A 31 -10.00 -1.69 -8.48
N PHE A 32 -10.75 -0.97 -7.66
CA PHE A 32 -11.05 -1.39 -6.30
C PHE A 32 -12.53 -1.21 -5.96
N THR A 33 -12.99 -2.02 -5.00
CA THR A 33 -14.28 -1.86 -4.33
C THR A 33 -14.11 -2.14 -2.84
N ALA A 34 -14.79 -1.40 -1.98
CA ALA A 34 -14.75 -1.66 -0.55
C ALA A 34 -16.05 -1.28 0.15
N VAL A 35 -16.28 -1.90 1.31
CA VAL A 35 -17.44 -1.66 2.17
C VAL A 35 -16.98 -1.44 3.61
N PRO A 36 -17.78 -0.78 4.46
CA PRO A 36 -17.47 -0.70 5.88
C PRO A 36 -17.43 -2.11 6.51
N PRO A 37 -16.40 -2.45 7.30
CA PRO A 37 -16.36 -3.69 8.06
C PRO A 37 -17.36 -3.65 9.22
N ALA A 38 -17.69 -4.83 9.78
CA ALA A 38 -18.59 -4.94 10.93
C ALA A 38 -18.09 -4.21 12.19
N THR A 39 -16.77 -4.10 12.33
CA THR A 39 -16.11 -3.38 13.42
C THR A 39 -15.11 -2.40 12.84
N CYS A 40 -15.05 -1.19 13.40
CA CYS A 40 -14.11 -0.15 12.96
C CYS A 40 -13.35 0.41 14.15
N SER A 41 -12.02 0.38 14.08
CA SER A 41 -11.10 0.92 15.08
C SER A 41 -10.71 2.38 14.84
N SER A 42 -11.19 2.98 13.74
CA SER A 42 -10.89 4.37 13.39
C SER A 42 -11.41 5.34 14.46
N PRO A 43 -10.60 6.31 14.91
CA PRO A 43 -11.05 7.37 15.81
C PRO A 43 -12.05 8.34 15.14
N VAL A 44 -12.15 8.34 13.81
CA VAL A 44 -13.13 9.12 13.04
C VAL A 44 -14.24 8.25 12.44
N ASN A 45 -14.33 6.99 12.89
CA ASN A 45 -15.33 6.01 12.48
C ASN A 45 -15.39 5.77 10.95
N ILE A 46 -14.24 5.78 10.28
CA ILE A 46 -14.12 5.43 8.86
C ILE A 46 -13.12 4.29 8.70
N CYS A 47 -13.63 3.12 8.34
CA CYS A 47 -12.85 1.96 7.96
C CYS A 47 -13.44 1.35 6.68
N THR A 48 -12.62 0.70 5.88
CA THR A 48 -13.10 -0.07 4.72
C THR A 48 -12.38 -1.40 4.61
N HIS A 49 -13.13 -2.45 4.28
CA HIS A 49 -12.59 -3.72 3.81
C HIS A 49 -12.88 -3.85 2.32
N GLY A 50 -11.85 -4.06 1.52
CA GLY A 50 -11.96 -4.02 0.06
C GLY A 50 -11.11 -5.02 -0.70
N THR A 51 -11.30 -4.99 -2.01
CA THR A 51 -10.58 -5.82 -2.98
C THR A 51 -9.96 -4.95 -4.05
N LEU A 52 -8.74 -5.30 -4.47
CA LEU A 52 -8.09 -4.79 -5.66
C LEU A 52 -8.20 -5.86 -6.76
N ALA A 53 -8.58 -5.45 -7.96
CA ALA A 53 -8.55 -6.26 -9.17
C ALA A 53 -7.51 -5.73 -10.17
N GLY A 54 -7.21 -6.47 -11.24
CA GLY A 54 -6.23 -6.05 -12.25
C GLY A 54 -4.85 -6.67 -12.03
N SER A 55 -3.78 -5.89 -12.15
CA SER A 55 -2.41 -6.42 -12.14
C SER A 55 -1.83 -6.66 -10.74
N PHE A 56 -2.57 -6.30 -9.68
CA PHE A 56 -2.24 -6.58 -8.29
C PHE A 56 -3.45 -7.07 -7.48
N PRO A 57 -4.01 -8.26 -7.82
CA PRO A 57 -5.16 -8.80 -7.10
C PRO A 57 -4.85 -9.00 -5.61
N SER A 58 -5.66 -8.40 -4.74
CA SER A 58 -5.44 -8.41 -3.29
C SER A 58 -6.71 -8.03 -2.53
N THR A 59 -6.72 -8.27 -1.22
CA THR A 59 -7.67 -7.67 -0.29
C THR A 59 -6.95 -6.59 0.52
N TYR A 60 -7.71 -5.63 1.06
CA TYR A 60 -7.15 -4.64 1.96
C TYR A 60 -8.12 -4.25 3.07
N ASP A 61 -7.55 -3.88 4.21
CA ASP A 61 -8.24 -3.21 5.30
C ASP A 61 -7.62 -1.83 5.48
N PHE A 62 -8.45 -0.79 5.41
CA PHE A 62 -8.02 0.60 5.56
C PHE A 62 -8.73 1.23 6.76
N VAL A 63 -7.96 1.94 7.57
CA VAL A 63 -8.41 2.65 8.76
C VAL A 63 -8.01 4.12 8.63
N VAL A 64 -8.98 5.02 8.68
CA VAL A 64 -8.71 6.46 8.71
C VAL A 64 -8.32 6.86 10.13
N ASP A 65 -7.18 7.53 10.27
CA ASP A 65 -6.65 8.00 11.55
C ASP A 65 -7.08 9.43 11.85
N THR A 66 -7.15 10.30 10.83
CA THR A 66 -7.56 11.71 11.00
C THR A 66 -8.45 12.15 9.86
N LEU A 67 -9.34 13.10 10.14
CA LEU A 67 -10.18 13.76 9.14
C LEU A 67 -10.26 15.25 9.48
N THR A 68 -9.65 16.09 8.64
CA THR A 68 -9.49 17.52 8.89
C THR A 68 -10.20 18.33 7.82
N PRO A 69 -11.15 19.21 8.18
CA PRO A 69 -11.78 20.11 7.22
C PRO A 69 -10.76 21.07 6.58
N VAL A 70 -10.89 21.31 5.28
CA VAL A 70 -10.12 22.34 4.57
C VAL A 70 -10.88 23.66 4.68
N VAL A 71 -10.41 24.55 5.55
CA VAL A 71 -11.11 25.81 5.94
C VAL A 71 -11.57 26.65 4.74
N ALA A 72 -10.76 26.72 3.68
CA ALA A 72 -11.05 27.54 2.50
C ALA A 72 -12.01 26.89 1.50
N VAL A 73 -12.33 25.60 1.64
CA VAL A 73 -13.10 24.83 0.65
C VAL A 73 -14.21 24.05 1.37
N PRO A 74 -15.44 24.59 1.43
CA PRO A 74 -16.57 23.92 2.06
C PRO A 74 -16.78 22.51 1.49
N GLY A 75 -16.89 21.52 2.38
CA GLY A 75 -17.07 20.12 1.99
C GLY A 75 -15.79 19.39 1.58
N ALA A 76 -14.62 20.03 1.61
CA ALA A 76 -13.33 19.37 1.43
C ALA A 76 -12.70 18.98 2.77
N PHE A 77 -12.07 17.81 2.80
CA PHE A 77 -11.34 17.30 3.94
C PHE A 77 -10.03 16.67 3.47
N THR A 78 -9.00 16.77 4.30
CA THR A 78 -7.81 15.91 4.21
C THR A 78 -7.89 14.82 5.26
N TYR A 79 -7.31 13.67 4.97
CA TYR A 79 -7.25 12.56 5.91
C TYR A 79 -5.90 11.88 5.88
N THR A 80 -5.56 11.28 7.02
CA THR A 80 -4.47 10.30 7.13
C THR A 80 -5.05 8.96 7.51
N GLY A 81 -4.34 7.89 7.22
CA GLY A 81 -4.72 6.56 7.66
C GLY A 81 -3.59 5.56 7.51
N HIS A 82 -3.96 4.30 7.65
CA HIS A 82 -3.08 3.18 7.39
C HIS A 82 -3.87 2.00 6.84
N ASP A 83 -3.20 1.20 6.02
CA ASP A 83 -3.78 0.01 5.44
C ASP A 83 -2.92 -1.24 5.68
N THR A 84 -3.58 -2.38 5.56
CA THR A 84 -2.95 -3.69 5.41
C THR A 84 -3.46 -4.30 4.11
N ILE A 85 -2.56 -4.61 3.19
CA ILE A 85 -2.86 -5.18 1.88
C ILE A 85 -2.35 -6.62 1.86
N THR A 86 -3.24 -7.57 1.57
CA THR A 86 -2.90 -9.00 1.47
C THR A 86 -2.96 -9.46 0.01
N ALA A 87 -1.80 -9.81 -0.54
CA ALA A 87 -1.62 -10.29 -1.90
C ALA A 87 -1.02 -11.71 -1.89
N GLY A 88 -1.90 -12.73 -1.92
CA GLY A 88 -1.47 -14.12 -1.74
C GLY A 88 -0.89 -14.34 -0.35
N SER A 89 0.37 -14.81 -0.26
CA SER A 89 1.09 -14.97 1.01
C SER A 89 1.80 -13.70 1.49
N THR A 90 1.81 -12.63 0.69
CA THR A 90 2.49 -11.37 1.01
C THR A 90 1.53 -10.42 1.70
N VAL A 91 1.98 -9.84 2.82
CA VAL A 91 1.27 -8.77 3.53
C VAL A 91 2.09 -7.51 3.45
N LEU A 92 1.50 -6.45 2.92
CA LEU A 92 2.05 -5.10 2.90
C LEU A 92 1.33 -4.24 3.93
N THR A 93 2.03 -3.29 4.51
CA THR A 93 1.42 -2.24 5.33
C THR A 93 1.76 -0.87 4.76
N GLY A 94 0.78 0.02 4.77
CA GLY A 94 0.92 1.36 4.22
C GLY A 94 0.56 2.47 5.19
N LYS A 95 0.99 3.67 4.81
CA LYS A 95 0.55 4.94 5.39
C LYS A 95 -0.12 5.76 4.31
N ASP A 96 -1.31 6.23 4.63
CA ASP A 96 -2.21 6.86 3.69
C ASP A 96 -2.29 8.35 3.94
N TYR A 97 -2.32 9.09 2.84
CA TYR A 97 -2.63 10.52 2.82
C TYR A 97 -3.62 10.75 1.68
N GLY A 98 -4.73 11.41 1.99
CA GLY A 98 -5.74 11.65 0.99
C GLY A 98 -6.52 12.93 1.20
N ALA A 99 -7.31 13.23 0.18
CA ALA A 99 -8.29 14.30 0.18
C ALA A 99 -9.64 13.75 -0.26
N MET A 100 -10.70 14.25 0.35
CA MET A 100 -12.07 13.96 -0.06
C MET A 100 -12.87 15.26 -0.20
N TYR A 101 -13.86 15.24 -1.09
CA TYR A 101 -14.76 16.35 -1.33
C TYR A 101 -16.18 15.85 -1.52
N PHE A 102 -17.12 16.37 -0.72
CA PHE A 102 -18.53 16.06 -0.85
C PHE A 102 -19.13 16.82 -2.04
N VAL A 103 -19.63 16.07 -3.03
CA VAL A 103 -20.25 16.60 -4.26
C VAL A 103 -21.78 16.76 -4.09
N GLY A 104 -22.32 16.28 -2.98
CA GLY A 104 -23.74 16.34 -2.65
C GLY A 104 -24.02 15.57 -1.35
N PRO A 105 -25.30 15.33 -1.02
CA PRO A 105 -25.67 14.67 0.24
C PRO A 105 -25.27 13.19 0.30
N THR A 106 -25.18 12.53 -0.86
CA THR A 106 -25.00 11.07 -0.97
C THR A 106 -23.64 10.66 -1.54
N THR A 107 -22.76 11.61 -1.87
CA THR A 107 -21.54 11.30 -2.64
C THR A 107 -20.36 12.16 -2.23
N ALA A 108 -19.23 11.52 -1.97
CA ALA A 108 -17.93 12.16 -1.89
C ALA A 108 -16.96 11.59 -2.93
N LYS A 109 -16.17 12.46 -3.56
CA LYS A 109 -15.02 12.08 -4.39
C LYS A 109 -13.78 12.07 -3.51
N PHE A 110 -12.85 11.17 -3.74
CA PHE A 110 -11.59 11.18 -3.01
C PHE A 110 -10.41 10.74 -3.86
N VAL A 111 -9.21 11.02 -3.38
CA VAL A 111 -7.97 10.38 -3.79
C VAL A 111 -7.18 10.04 -2.54
N THR A 112 -6.71 8.80 -2.43
CA THR A 112 -5.71 8.39 -1.42
C THR A 112 -4.38 8.11 -2.11
N THR A 113 -3.29 8.39 -1.41
CA THR A 113 -1.95 7.90 -1.73
C THR A 113 -1.46 7.05 -0.58
N VAL A 114 -1.22 5.77 -0.86
CA VAL A 114 -0.60 4.80 0.04
C VAL A 114 0.90 4.84 -0.18
N LYS A 115 1.68 5.03 0.89
CA LYS A 115 3.11 4.74 0.92
C LYS A 115 3.32 3.40 1.60
N ILE A 116 3.91 2.43 0.91
CA ILE A 116 4.23 1.13 1.49
C ILE A 116 5.41 1.29 2.46
N VAL A 117 5.21 0.86 3.71
CA VAL A 117 6.18 1.00 4.82
C VAL A 117 6.55 -0.32 5.48
N GLY A 118 5.88 -1.43 5.15
CA GLY A 118 6.20 -2.78 5.65
C GLY A 118 5.84 -3.85 4.63
N GLY A 119 6.54 -5.00 4.72
CA GLY A 119 6.37 -6.14 3.79
C GLY A 119 6.92 -5.91 2.38
N GLY A 120 7.38 -4.70 2.07
CA GLY A 120 7.90 -4.29 0.77
C GLY A 120 8.17 -2.78 0.74
N SER A 121 8.22 -2.21 -0.46
CA SER A 121 8.27 -0.75 -0.67
C SER A 121 7.47 -0.34 -1.90
N GLY A 122 7.19 0.96 -2.04
CA GLY A 122 6.46 1.52 -3.17
C GLY A 122 5.35 2.47 -2.78
N TRP A 123 4.45 2.75 -3.72
CA TRP A 123 3.29 3.60 -3.50
C TRP A 123 2.12 3.22 -4.41
N ILE A 124 0.92 3.58 -3.97
CA ILE A 124 -0.34 3.39 -4.69
C ILE A 124 -1.12 4.70 -4.64
N VAL A 125 -1.66 5.16 -5.76
CA VAL A 125 -2.62 6.26 -5.81
C VAL A 125 -3.97 5.69 -6.23
N ALA A 126 -5.00 5.97 -5.46
CA ALA A 126 -6.34 5.44 -5.66
C ALA A 126 -7.40 6.57 -5.63
N PRO A 127 -7.77 7.13 -6.79
CA PRO A 127 -8.95 7.98 -6.91
C PRO A 127 -10.24 7.13 -6.84
N GLY A 128 -11.26 7.65 -6.15
CA GLY A 128 -12.50 6.94 -5.96
C GLY A 128 -13.71 7.81 -5.67
N THR A 129 -14.83 7.13 -5.50
CA THR A 129 -16.10 7.70 -5.05
C THR A 129 -16.57 6.92 -3.82
N LEU A 130 -17.09 7.63 -2.83
CA LEU A 130 -17.74 7.14 -1.62
C LEU A 130 -19.24 7.44 -1.73
N ASP A 131 -20.06 6.40 -1.59
CA ASP A 131 -21.48 6.53 -1.26
C ASP A 131 -21.61 6.77 0.24
N THR A 132 -22.08 7.96 0.62
CA THR A 132 -22.15 8.37 2.03
C THR A 132 -23.34 7.76 2.77
N ALA A 133 -24.31 7.17 2.06
CA ALA A 133 -25.42 6.45 2.67
C ALA A 133 -25.04 5.01 3.04
N THR A 134 -24.24 4.35 2.21
CA THR A 134 -23.84 2.94 2.41
C THR A 134 -22.43 2.78 2.97
N GLY A 135 -21.58 3.81 2.84
CA GLY A 135 -20.16 3.74 3.14
C GLY A 135 -19.36 2.98 2.07
N GLN A 136 -19.98 2.56 0.97
CA GLN A 136 -19.31 1.83 -0.11
C GLN A 136 -18.36 2.76 -0.87
N THR A 137 -17.17 2.26 -1.20
CA THR A 137 -16.23 2.95 -2.08
C THR A 137 -15.92 2.13 -3.32
N ALA A 138 -15.65 2.82 -4.43
CA ALA A 138 -15.18 2.22 -5.67
C ALA A 138 -14.31 3.20 -6.46
N GLY A 139 -13.38 2.67 -7.24
CA GLY A 139 -12.50 3.49 -8.06
C GLY A 139 -11.43 2.71 -8.82
N THR A 140 -10.37 3.43 -9.19
CA THR A 140 -9.19 2.85 -9.83
C THR A 140 -7.99 3.01 -8.93
N TYR A 141 -6.93 2.25 -9.21
CA TYR A 141 -5.63 2.47 -8.59
C TYR A 141 -4.52 2.34 -9.63
N PHE A 142 -3.40 2.98 -9.34
CA PHE A 142 -2.14 2.79 -10.05
C PHE A 142 -0.96 3.02 -9.11
N GLY A 143 0.19 2.44 -9.41
CA GLY A 143 1.39 2.63 -8.60
C GLY A 143 2.51 1.67 -8.94
N PHE A 144 3.41 1.45 -7.98
CA PHE A 144 4.40 0.39 -8.05
C PHE A 144 4.64 -0.22 -6.68
N VAL A 145 5.00 -1.51 -6.67
CA VAL A 145 5.31 -2.27 -5.46
C VAL A 145 6.56 -3.09 -5.71
N CYS A 146 7.45 -3.13 -4.72
CA CYS A 146 8.62 -3.99 -4.65
C CYS A 146 8.48 -4.93 -3.46
N THR A 147 8.43 -6.24 -3.73
CA THR A 147 8.28 -7.34 -2.75
C THR A 147 9.35 -8.39 -2.95
#